data_AF-A0A0L0W423-F1
#
_entry.id   AF-A0A0L0W423-F1
#
_cell.length_a   1.000
_cell.length_b   1.000
_cell.length_c   1.000
_cell.angle_alpha   90.00
_cell.angle_beta   90.00
_cell.angle_gamma   90.00
#
_symmetry.space_group_name_H-M   'P 1'
#
loop_
_entity.id
_entity.type
_entity.pdbx_description
1 polymer ?
#
loop_
_entity_poly.entity_id
_entity_poly.type
_entity_poly.pdbx_seq_one_letter_code
_entity_poly.pdbx_strand_id
1 'polypeptide(L)'
;MAEWKKPNAKRSAPADVLDDLWRWHVVLSNFEHTRLIQSSTPVNIKWIGDASTSFGIGVKIGKMWSQLKLTDTCSTLEPRRGIAWLKTVAIRVGLLMLKHTGSIRKGSNVIVWTDNNTTLSVLERRKSRDPQVNNEWKIIQDFLIAEELDLSGKRVRTEDNVADDLSRGIREKVDYDTAKLSAFLKNGTSVRIITTTDAHILRGWSYNTLLGYNCGIKKYLSWKNVTGVQDFTLPMTNSDLEGFCLWAGKKHRMINSHNVNAKTIRKFFKWIQGVARLPWENLPSVARR
;
A
#
# COMPACT_ATOMS: atom_id res chain seq x y z
N MET A 1 -15.37 -47.42 -6.44
CA MET A 1 -15.26 -48.46 -7.49
C MET A 1 -13.79 -48.67 -7.82
N ALA A 2 -13.37 -49.89 -8.16
CA ALA A 2 -11.95 -50.25 -8.34
C ALA A 2 -11.37 -49.70 -9.66
N GLU A 3 -10.93 -48.44 -9.62
CA GLU A 3 -10.46 -47.66 -10.78
C GLU A 3 -9.09 -48.09 -11.35
N TRP A 4 -8.35 -48.93 -10.62
CA TRP A 4 -7.01 -49.40 -11.00
C TRP A 4 -7.03 -50.61 -11.96
N LYS A 5 -8.20 -51.16 -12.30
CA LYS A 5 -8.32 -52.40 -13.09
C LYS A 5 -8.29 -52.22 -14.62
N LYS A 6 -8.35 -51.00 -15.15
CA LYS A 6 -8.39 -50.73 -16.60
C LYS A 6 -7.47 -49.56 -16.98
N PRO A 7 -6.15 -49.80 -17.19
CA PRO A 7 -5.16 -48.73 -17.44
C PRO A 7 -5.41 -47.92 -18.73
N ASN A 8 -6.09 -48.51 -19.73
CA ASN A 8 -6.33 -47.88 -21.04
C ASN A 8 -7.74 -47.30 -21.22
N ALA A 9 -8.51 -47.13 -20.14
CA ALA A 9 -9.83 -46.52 -20.24
C ALA A 9 -9.72 -45.02 -20.61
N LYS A 10 -10.41 -44.59 -21.68
CA LYS A 10 -10.51 -43.16 -22.02
C LYS A 10 -11.26 -42.43 -20.89
N ARG A 11 -10.65 -41.39 -20.32
CA ARG A 11 -11.21 -40.58 -19.23
C ARG A 11 -11.47 -39.17 -19.72
N SER A 12 -12.58 -38.59 -19.29
CA SER A 12 -12.83 -37.16 -19.45
C SER A 12 -11.85 -36.38 -18.56
N ALA A 13 -11.26 -35.31 -19.10
CA ALA A 13 -10.41 -34.44 -18.31
C ALA A 13 -11.26 -33.72 -17.24
N PRO A 14 -10.75 -33.58 -16.00
CA PRO A 14 -11.39 -32.75 -14.98
C PRO A 14 -11.61 -31.31 -15.44
N ALA A 15 -12.68 -30.67 -14.97
CA ALA A 15 -13.05 -29.32 -15.40
C ALA A 15 -11.96 -28.26 -15.10
N ASP A 16 -11.26 -28.39 -13.97
CA ASP A 16 -10.15 -27.52 -13.60
C ASP A 16 -8.95 -27.66 -14.55
N VAL A 17 -8.68 -28.89 -15.02
CA VAL A 17 -7.64 -29.16 -16.02
C VAL A 17 -8.00 -28.54 -17.37
N LEU A 18 -9.27 -28.63 -17.79
CA LEU A 18 -9.73 -28.01 -19.04
C LEU A 18 -9.62 -26.48 -18.99
N ASP A 19 -9.98 -25.87 -17.86
CA ASP A 19 -9.85 -24.42 -17.66
C ASP A 19 -8.39 -23.97 -17.66
N ASP A 20 -7.50 -24.72 -17.00
CA ASP A 20 -6.06 -24.48 -17.06
C ASP A 20 -5.57 -24.61 -18.52
N LEU A 21 -5.89 -25.68 -19.24
CA LEU A 21 -5.48 -25.85 -20.64
C LEU A 21 -5.95 -24.71 -21.55
N TRP A 22 -7.20 -24.27 -21.38
CA TRP A 22 -7.73 -23.13 -22.13
C TRP A 22 -6.96 -21.84 -21.83
N ARG A 23 -6.65 -21.58 -20.56
CA ARG A 23 -5.84 -20.43 -20.13
C ARG A 23 -4.45 -20.46 -20.75
N TRP A 24 -3.79 -21.63 -20.75
CA TRP A 24 -2.47 -21.79 -21.40
C TRP A 24 -2.55 -21.50 -22.90
N HIS A 25 -3.57 -22.02 -23.58
CA HIS A 25 -3.78 -21.75 -25.01
C HIS A 25 -3.93 -20.24 -25.26
N VAL A 26 -4.76 -19.54 -24.48
CA VAL A 26 -4.97 -18.08 -24.61
C VAL A 26 -3.69 -17.30 -24.36
N VAL A 27 -2.93 -17.62 -23.30
CA VAL A 27 -1.69 -16.92 -22.95
C VAL A 27 -0.61 -17.11 -24.00
N LEU A 28 -0.44 -18.34 -24.50
CA LEU A 28 0.57 -18.66 -25.52
C LEU A 28 0.21 -18.09 -26.89
N SER A 29 -1.09 -18.00 -27.21
CA SER A 29 -1.56 -17.43 -28.48
C SER A 29 -1.45 -15.89 -28.54
N ASN A 30 -1.48 -15.21 -27.39
CA ASN A 30 -1.47 -13.74 -27.29
C ASN A 30 -0.17 -13.19 -26.68
N PHE A 31 0.95 -13.89 -26.86
CA PHE A 31 2.22 -13.51 -26.27
C PHE A 31 2.90 -12.34 -27.02
N GLU A 32 3.41 -11.36 -26.28
CA GLU A 32 4.26 -10.29 -26.83
C GLU A 32 5.73 -10.72 -26.88
N HIS A 33 6.34 -10.64 -28.06
CA HIS A 33 7.71 -11.08 -28.36
C HIS A 33 8.81 -10.37 -27.55
N THR A 34 8.51 -9.25 -26.89
CA THR A 34 9.48 -8.37 -26.22
C THR A 34 9.51 -8.48 -24.69
N ARG A 35 9.03 -9.59 -24.12
CA ARG A 35 9.06 -9.80 -22.66
C ARG A 35 10.49 -9.87 -22.13
N LEU A 36 10.79 -9.12 -21.07
CA LEU A 36 12.10 -9.18 -20.43
C LEU A 36 12.35 -10.56 -19.80
N ILE A 37 13.58 -11.06 -19.94
CA ILE A 37 14.04 -12.22 -19.19
C ILE A 37 14.05 -11.85 -17.72
N GLN A 38 13.28 -12.58 -16.91
CA GLN A 38 13.18 -12.33 -15.48
C GLN A 38 14.52 -12.59 -14.81
N SER A 39 14.93 -11.66 -13.94
CA SER A 39 16.10 -11.83 -13.08
C SER A 39 15.88 -13.04 -12.17
N SER A 40 16.79 -14.01 -12.24
CA SER A 40 16.80 -15.17 -11.33
C SER A 40 17.12 -14.79 -9.89
N THR A 41 17.73 -13.62 -9.66
CA THR A 41 18.08 -13.16 -8.32
C THR A 41 16.91 -12.41 -7.68
N PRO A 42 16.30 -12.95 -6.60
CA PRO A 42 15.16 -12.32 -5.97
C PRO A 42 15.59 -11.16 -5.05
N VAL A 43 14.90 -10.03 -5.16
CA VAL A 43 15.20 -8.79 -4.44
C VAL A 43 14.37 -8.70 -3.16
N ASN A 44 15.04 -8.44 -2.03
CA ASN A 44 14.35 -8.21 -0.76
C ASN A 44 13.86 -6.76 -0.64
N ILE A 45 12.57 -6.55 -0.85
CA ILE A 45 11.90 -5.25 -0.65
C ILE A 45 11.25 -5.12 0.74
N LYS A 46 11.53 -6.06 1.66
CA LYS A 46 10.89 -6.17 2.97
C LYS A 46 9.37 -6.26 2.87
N TRP A 47 8.89 -7.07 1.92
CA TRP A 47 7.47 -7.35 1.75
C TRP A 47 7.06 -8.53 2.62
N ILE A 48 6.25 -8.23 3.64
CA ILE A 48 5.66 -9.21 4.56
C ILE A 48 4.14 -9.02 4.49
N GLY A 49 3.40 -10.11 4.35
CA GLY A 49 1.94 -10.08 4.33
C GLY A 49 1.38 -11.16 5.25
N ASP A 50 0.28 -10.81 5.94
CA ASP A 50 -0.43 -11.74 6.81
C ASP A 50 -1.95 -11.50 6.77
N ALA A 51 -2.68 -12.48 7.27
CA ALA A 51 -4.12 -12.41 7.40
C ALA A 51 -4.56 -13.00 8.74
N SER A 52 -5.66 -12.46 9.27
CA SER A 52 -6.41 -12.96 10.40
C SER A 52 -7.88 -13.03 10.04
N THR A 53 -8.56 -14.09 10.49
CA THR A 53 -10.02 -14.19 10.41
C THR A 53 -10.73 -13.26 11.39
N SER A 54 -10.04 -12.79 12.44
CA SER A 54 -10.64 -11.90 13.45
C SER A 54 -10.80 -10.46 12.99
N PHE A 55 -10.01 -10.03 11.99
CA PHE A 55 -10.03 -8.65 11.52
C PHE A 55 -9.86 -8.57 10.01
N GLY A 56 -8.75 -9.05 9.45
CA GLY A 56 -8.55 -9.09 8.00
C GLY A 56 -7.11 -9.20 7.56
N ILE A 57 -6.67 -8.31 6.67
CA ILE A 57 -5.41 -8.44 5.95
C ILE A 57 -4.45 -7.33 6.37
N GLY A 58 -3.19 -7.70 6.64
CA GLY A 58 -2.09 -6.80 6.89
C GLY A 58 -0.99 -6.99 5.85
N VAL A 59 -0.51 -5.91 5.25
CA VAL A 59 0.62 -5.95 4.30
C VAL A 59 1.60 -4.84 4.63
N LYS A 60 2.89 -5.16 4.67
CA LYS A 60 3.97 -4.19 4.84
C LYS A 60 5.00 -4.38 3.73
N ILE A 61 5.40 -3.28 3.08
CA ILE A 61 6.46 -3.25 2.08
C ILE A 61 7.41 -2.10 2.41
N GLY A 62 8.58 -2.43 2.96
CA GLY A 62 9.54 -1.42 3.39
C GLY A 62 8.93 -0.45 4.44
N LYS A 63 8.67 0.79 4.02
CA LYS A 63 8.04 1.83 4.86
C LYS A 63 6.53 1.97 4.66
N MET A 64 5.98 1.32 3.65
CA MET A 64 4.56 1.34 3.36
C MET A 64 3.86 0.20 4.08
N TRP A 65 2.61 0.43 4.46
CA TRP A 65 1.76 -0.61 5.01
C TRP A 65 0.32 -0.39 4.59
N SER A 66 -0.46 -1.47 4.63
CA SER A 66 -1.90 -1.47 4.43
C SER A 66 -2.54 -2.41 5.45
N GLN A 67 -3.73 -2.03 5.90
CA GLN A 67 -4.55 -2.82 6.80
C GLN A 67 -5.98 -2.75 6.30
N LEU A 68 -6.55 -3.91 5.99
CA LEU A 68 -7.88 -4.04 5.40
C LEU A 68 -8.74 -4.88 6.33
N LYS A 69 -9.86 -4.30 6.79
CA LYS A 69 -10.84 -5.00 7.62
C LYS A 69 -11.78 -5.80 6.72
N LEU A 70 -12.10 -7.03 7.11
CA LEU A 70 -13.16 -7.82 6.49
C LEU A 70 -14.51 -7.17 6.75
N THR A 71 -15.37 -7.20 5.73
CA THR A 71 -16.77 -6.82 5.88
C THR A 71 -17.55 -7.95 6.56
N ASP A 72 -18.60 -7.62 7.30
CA ASP A 72 -19.42 -8.59 8.04
C ASP A 72 -20.11 -9.61 7.12
N THR A 73 -20.24 -9.27 5.83
CA THR A 73 -20.75 -10.16 4.77
C THR A 73 -19.75 -11.22 4.31
N CYS A 74 -18.48 -11.14 4.71
CA CYS A 74 -17.45 -12.07 4.25
C CYS A 74 -17.68 -13.50 4.77
N SER A 75 -18.29 -13.66 5.94
CA SER A 75 -18.65 -14.96 6.53
C SER A 75 -19.88 -15.61 5.91
N THR A 76 -20.71 -14.84 5.18
CA THR A 76 -21.96 -15.30 4.56
C THR A 76 -21.82 -15.57 3.06
N LEU A 77 -20.65 -15.29 2.48
CA LEU A 77 -20.36 -15.55 1.07
C LEU A 77 -20.05 -17.03 0.84
N GLU A 78 -20.83 -17.67 -0.04
CA GLU A 78 -20.56 -19.00 -0.55
C GLU A 78 -19.87 -18.93 -1.93
N PRO A 79 -18.82 -19.72 -2.18
CA PRO A 79 -18.17 -20.64 -1.25
C PRO A 79 -17.35 -19.91 -0.18
N ARG A 80 -17.37 -20.43 1.06
CA ARG A 80 -16.63 -19.86 2.19
C ARG A 80 -15.16 -19.63 1.85
N ARG A 81 -14.69 -18.41 2.09
CA ARG A 81 -13.30 -18.01 1.86
C ARG A 81 -12.49 -18.20 3.13
N GLY A 82 -11.61 -19.20 3.13
CA GLY A 82 -10.77 -19.53 4.28
C GLY A 82 -9.59 -18.58 4.46
N ILE A 83 -8.85 -18.79 5.55
CA ILE A 83 -7.64 -18.02 5.86
C ILE A 83 -6.56 -18.13 4.76
N ALA A 84 -6.47 -19.27 4.09
CA ALA A 84 -5.53 -19.48 2.98
C ALA A 84 -5.85 -18.53 1.80
N TRP A 85 -7.14 -18.32 1.51
CA TRP A 85 -7.57 -17.34 0.51
C TRP A 85 -7.19 -15.92 0.93
N LEU A 86 -7.44 -15.53 2.20
CA LEU A 86 -7.05 -14.22 2.70
C LEU A 86 -5.54 -13.96 2.63
N LYS A 87 -4.71 -14.94 2.99
CA LYS A 87 -3.24 -14.84 2.84
C LYS A 87 -2.84 -14.69 1.37
N THR A 88 -3.60 -15.28 0.44
CA THR A 88 -3.37 -15.14 -1.01
C THR A 88 -3.77 -13.74 -1.50
N VAL A 89 -4.90 -13.20 -1.02
CA VAL A 89 -5.32 -11.82 -1.29
C VAL A 89 -4.31 -10.82 -0.73
N ALA A 90 -3.68 -11.09 0.42
CA ALA A 90 -2.61 -10.25 0.95
C ALA A 90 -1.45 -10.07 -0.05
N ILE A 91 -1.17 -11.11 -0.85
CA ILE A 91 -0.16 -11.01 -1.92
C ILE A 91 -0.65 -10.07 -3.04
N ARG A 92 -1.90 -10.19 -3.49
CA ARG A 92 -2.46 -9.26 -4.47
C ARG A 92 -2.47 -7.81 -3.98
N VAL A 93 -2.81 -7.59 -2.71
CA VAL A 93 -2.78 -6.26 -2.10
C VAL A 93 -1.36 -5.68 -2.17
N GLY A 94 -0.33 -6.47 -1.86
CA GLY A 94 1.06 -6.05 -2.02
C GLY A 94 1.42 -5.68 -3.47
N LEU A 95 0.98 -6.46 -4.45
CA LEU A 95 1.18 -6.15 -5.87
C LEU A 95 0.51 -4.83 -6.28
N LEU A 96 -0.72 -4.60 -5.84
CA LEU A 96 -1.44 -3.35 -6.08
C LEU A 96 -0.73 -2.15 -5.43
N MET A 97 -0.18 -2.33 -4.21
CA MET A 97 0.62 -1.30 -3.55
C MET A 97 1.89 -0.95 -4.38
N LEU A 98 2.57 -1.95 -4.94
CA LEU A 98 3.74 -1.73 -5.78
C LEU A 98 3.38 -0.98 -7.06
N LYS A 99 2.28 -1.36 -7.72
CA LYS A 99 1.80 -0.68 -8.94
C LYS A 99 1.38 0.76 -8.66
N HIS A 100 0.60 0.99 -7.61
CA HIS A 100 0.13 2.33 -7.25
C HIS A 100 1.29 3.29 -6.95
N THR A 101 2.38 2.79 -6.37
CA THR A 101 3.55 3.62 -6.05
C THR A 101 4.57 3.74 -7.17
N GLY A 102 4.36 3.07 -8.31
CA GLY A 102 5.32 3.04 -9.41
C GLY A 102 6.65 2.38 -9.04
N SER A 103 6.64 1.48 -8.03
CA SER A 103 7.84 0.81 -7.52
C SER A 103 8.16 -0.49 -8.26
N ILE A 104 7.36 -0.86 -9.27
CA ILE A 104 7.55 -2.06 -10.09
C ILE A 104 8.68 -1.80 -11.08
N ARG A 105 9.68 -2.68 -11.05
CA ARG A 105 10.69 -2.78 -12.12
C ARG A 105 10.37 -4.02 -12.95
N LYS A 106 10.03 -3.84 -14.21
CA LYS A 106 9.80 -4.95 -15.15
C LYS A 106 11.04 -5.85 -15.23
N GLY A 107 10.81 -7.16 -15.35
CA GLY A 107 11.83 -8.20 -15.33
C GLY A 107 12.41 -8.51 -13.94
N SER A 108 11.88 -7.94 -12.85
CA SER A 108 12.38 -8.21 -11.49
C SER A 108 11.69 -9.39 -10.82
N ASN A 109 12.41 -10.05 -9.91
CA ASN A 109 11.87 -11.05 -9.01
C ASN A 109 11.94 -10.48 -7.59
N VAL A 110 10.83 -10.51 -6.84
CA VAL A 110 10.76 -9.94 -5.48
C VAL A 110 10.42 -10.99 -4.44
N ILE A 111 11.01 -10.81 -3.25
CA ILE A 111 10.79 -11.73 -2.12
C ILE A 111 9.50 -11.35 -1.38
N VAL A 112 8.63 -12.36 -1.20
CA VAL A 112 7.46 -12.30 -0.32
C VAL A 112 7.74 -13.15 0.92
N TRP A 113 7.78 -12.52 2.08
CA TRP A 113 7.98 -13.21 3.35
C TRP A 113 6.64 -13.65 3.95
N THR A 114 6.58 -14.90 4.41
CA THR A 114 5.40 -15.46 5.08
C THR A 114 5.76 -16.40 6.22
N ASP A 115 4.95 -16.34 7.27
CA ASP A 115 5.00 -17.22 8.43
C ASP A 115 4.00 -18.39 8.31
N ASN A 116 3.40 -18.61 7.14
CA ASN A 116 2.55 -19.78 6.88
C ASN A 116 3.13 -20.73 5.82
N ASN A 117 3.30 -22.01 6.17
CA ASN A 117 3.87 -23.02 5.26
C ASN A 117 2.95 -23.32 4.08
N THR A 118 1.63 -23.25 4.26
CA THR A 118 0.67 -23.41 3.17
C THR A 118 0.82 -22.27 2.17
N THR A 119 0.88 -21.01 2.63
CA THR A 119 1.12 -19.84 1.77
C THR A 119 2.46 -19.93 1.04
N LEU A 120 3.52 -20.36 1.72
CA LEU A 120 4.82 -20.59 1.09
C LEU A 120 4.71 -21.64 -0.03
N SER A 121 4.06 -22.77 0.24
CA SER A 121 3.87 -23.82 -0.77
C SER A 121 3.03 -23.37 -1.96
N VAL A 122 2.03 -22.49 -1.74
CA VAL A 122 1.20 -21.90 -2.80
C VAL A 122 2.02 -20.91 -3.63
N LEU A 123 2.89 -20.11 -3.01
CA LEU A 123 3.82 -19.23 -3.73
C LEU A 123 4.77 -20.02 -4.63
N GLU A 124 5.37 -21.08 -4.11
CA GLU A 124 6.33 -21.91 -4.84
C GLU A 124 5.68 -22.71 -5.97
N ARG A 125 4.56 -23.37 -5.69
CA ARG A 125 3.89 -24.27 -6.65
C ARG A 125 2.92 -23.55 -7.57
N ARG A 126 2.52 -22.34 -7.20
CA ARG A 126 1.44 -21.58 -7.82
C ARG A 126 0.13 -22.34 -7.95
N LYS A 127 -0.14 -23.24 -6.99
CA LYS A 127 -1.31 -24.09 -6.96
C LYS A 127 -1.63 -24.51 -5.53
N SER A 128 -2.91 -24.64 -5.25
CA SER A 128 -3.51 -25.13 -4.02
C SER A 128 -4.54 -26.22 -4.32
N ARG A 129 -4.96 -26.96 -3.29
CA ARG A 129 -6.15 -27.82 -3.34
C ARG A 129 -7.45 -27.02 -3.20
N ASP A 130 -7.37 -25.79 -2.71
CA ASP A 130 -8.50 -24.88 -2.56
C ASP A 130 -8.77 -24.14 -3.89
N PRO A 131 -9.95 -24.34 -4.52
CA PRO A 131 -10.31 -23.66 -5.77
C PRO A 131 -10.34 -22.13 -5.65
N GLN A 132 -10.70 -21.57 -4.50
CA GLN A 132 -10.75 -20.12 -4.30
C GLN A 132 -9.35 -19.52 -4.28
N VAL A 133 -8.40 -20.21 -3.63
CA VAL A 133 -6.98 -19.83 -3.68
C VAL A 133 -6.47 -19.87 -5.11
N ASN A 134 -6.81 -20.91 -5.88
CA ASN A 134 -6.39 -21.03 -7.28
C ASN A 134 -6.97 -19.90 -8.16
N ASN A 135 -8.24 -19.53 -7.96
CA ASN A 135 -8.87 -18.42 -8.68
C ASN A 135 -8.19 -17.09 -8.37
N GLU A 136 -7.86 -16.82 -7.12
CA GLU A 136 -7.10 -15.61 -6.76
C GLU A 136 -5.70 -15.65 -7.38
N TRP A 137 -5.10 -16.83 -7.46
CA TRP A 137 -3.77 -17.01 -8.04
C TRP A 137 -3.74 -16.83 -9.56
N LYS A 138 -4.83 -17.16 -10.27
CA LYS A 138 -5.00 -16.82 -11.69
C LYS A 138 -4.94 -15.31 -11.90
N ILE A 139 -5.65 -14.54 -11.07
CA ILE A 139 -5.63 -13.07 -11.12
C ILE A 139 -4.22 -12.53 -10.84
N ILE A 140 -3.56 -13.10 -9.83
CA ILE A 140 -2.18 -12.70 -9.48
C ILE A 140 -1.21 -13.06 -10.59
N GLN A 141 -1.35 -14.23 -11.22
CA GLN A 141 -0.53 -14.63 -12.35
C GLN A 141 -0.72 -13.71 -13.55
N ASP A 142 -1.96 -13.29 -13.85
CA ASP A 142 -2.23 -12.32 -14.92
C ASP A 142 -1.52 -10.99 -14.64
N PHE A 143 -1.55 -10.52 -13.39
CA PHE A 143 -0.82 -9.33 -12.97
C PHE A 143 0.69 -9.48 -13.14
N LEU A 144 1.26 -10.60 -12.68
CA LEU A 144 2.70 -10.87 -12.78
C LEU A 144 3.16 -10.91 -14.24
N ILE A 145 2.36 -11.51 -15.12
CA ILE A 145 2.62 -11.57 -16.55
C ILE A 145 2.59 -10.16 -17.16
N ALA A 146 1.55 -9.37 -16.87
CA ALA A 146 1.38 -8.03 -17.43
C ALA A 146 2.45 -7.03 -16.98
N GLU A 147 2.88 -7.13 -15.71
CA GLU A 147 3.90 -6.26 -15.12
C GLU A 147 5.32 -6.83 -15.24
N GLU A 148 5.48 -7.97 -15.91
CA GLU A 148 6.75 -8.70 -16.10
C GLU A 148 7.49 -8.93 -14.77
N LEU A 149 6.74 -9.26 -13.72
CA LEU A 149 7.23 -9.43 -12.35
C LEU A 149 7.25 -10.91 -11.97
N ASP A 150 8.18 -11.30 -11.11
CA ASP A 150 8.18 -12.61 -10.48
C ASP A 150 8.20 -12.54 -8.95
N LEU A 151 7.72 -13.60 -8.30
CA LEU A 151 7.65 -13.70 -6.85
C LEU A 151 8.40 -14.93 -6.35
N SER A 152 9.22 -14.73 -5.31
CA SER A 152 9.86 -15.80 -4.55
C SER A 152 9.36 -15.79 -3.10
N GLY A 153 8.76 -16.89 -2.65
CA GLY A 153 8.38 -17.05 -1.25
C GLY A 153 9.59 -17.29 -0.35
N LYS A 154 9.63 -16.66 0.82
CA LYS A 154 10.58 -16.99 1.90
C LYS A 154 9.90 -17.08 3.25
N ARG A 155 10.48 -17.91 4.11
CA ARG A 155 10.00 -18.14 5.47
C ARG A 155 10.44 -17.02 6.40
N VAL A 156 9.51 -16.45 7.16
CA VAL A 156 9.81 -15.61 8.32
C VAL A 156 9.28 -16.29 9.59
N ARG A 157 9.93 -16.05 10.74
CA ARG A 157 9.43 -16.53 12.03
C ARG A 157 8.20 -15.70 12.42
N THR A 158 7.26 -16.31 13.13
CA THR A 158 6.04 -15.62 13.57
C THR A 158 6.35 -14.42 14.47
N GLU A 159 7.38 -14.51 15.32
CA GLU A 159 7.86 -13.40 16.16
C GLU A 159 8.38 -12.19 15.35
N ASP A 160 8.89 -12.43 14.15
CA ASP A 160 9.41 -11.39 13.25
C ASP A 160 8.35 -10.92 12.22
N ASN A 161 7.14 -11.49 12.24
CA ASN A 161 6.07 -11.18 11.31
C ASN A 161 5.35 -9.89 11.71
N VAL A 162 5.97 -8.76 11.35
CA VAL A 162 5.42 -7.40 11.54
C VAL A 162 4.07 -7.14 10.85
N ALA A 163 3.56 -8.06 10.03
CA ALA A 163 2.24 -7.96 9.43
C ALA A 163 1.14 -8.63 10.27
N ASP A 164 1.48 -9.41 11.31
CA ASP A 164 0.50 -10.07 12.19
C ASP A 164 -0.37 -9.03 12.91
N ASP A 165 0.25 -8.05 13.58
CA ASP A 165 -0.46 -6.93 14.22
C ASP A 165 -1.37 -6.18 13.23
N LEU A 166 -0.85 -5.90 12.03
CA LEU A 166 -1.62 -5.25 10.98
C LEU A 166 -2.84 -6.09 10.60
N SER A 167 -2.68 -7.40 10.44
CA SER A 167 -3.77 -8.30 10.05
C SER A 167 -4.85 -8.45 11.14
N ARG A 168 -4.48 -8.22 12.40
CA ARG A 168 -5.37 -8.27 13.57
C ARG A 168 -6.07 -6.94 13.88
N GLY A 169 -5.81 -5.90 13.11
CA GLY A 169 -6.36 -4.58 13.41
C GLY A 169 -5.62 -3.85 14.52
N ILE A 170 -4.52 -4.43 15.03
CA ILE A 170 -3.71 -3.82 16.08
C ILE A 170 -2.93 -2.69 15.42
N ARG A 171 -3.19 -1.48 15.89
CA ARG A 171 -2.33 -0.33 15.68
C ARG A 171 -1.84 0.08 17.05
N GLU A 172 -0.56 0.42 17.17
CA GLU A 172 -0.10 1.12 18.37
C GLU A 172 -1.09 2.26 18.64
N LYS A 173 -1.56 2.33 19.88
CA LYS A 173 -2.36 3.45 20.35
C LYS A 173 -1.42 4.63 20.43
N VAL A 174 -1.14 5.26 19.28
CA VAL A 174 -0.39 6.50 19.25
C VAL A 174 -1.30 7.53 19.89
N ASP A 175 -1.12 7.73 21.18
CA ASP A 175 -1.67 8.89 21.86
C ASP A 175 -0.89 10.08 21.30
N TYR A 176 -1.46 10.68 20.25
CA TYR A 176 -0.87 11.84 19.64
C TYR A 176 -0.90 12.94 20.69
N ASP A 177 0.27 13.36 21.15
CA ASP A 177 0.39 14.60 21.90
C ASP A 177 -0.08 15.74 20.99
N THR A 178 -1.34 16.12 21.16
CA THR A 178 -2.05 17.13 20.38
C THR A 178 -1.43 18.49 20.59
N ALA A 179 -0.77 18.73 21.74
CA ALA A 179 -0.02 19.95 21.98
C ALA A 179 1.21 20.04 21.06
N LYS A 180 1.92 18.91 20.85
CA LYS A 180 3.04 18.86 19.88
C LYS A 180 2.58 19.05 18.44
N LEU A 181 1.36 18.61 18.08
CA LEU A 181 0.77 18.79 16.75
C LEU A 181 -0.14 20.04 16.63
N SER A 182 -0.06 20.96 17.58
CA SER A 182 -0.96 22.13 17.66
C SER A 182 -1.00 23.02 16.40
N ALA A 183 0.11 23.17 15.69
CA ALA A 183 0.12 23.94 14.42
C ALA A 183 -0.44 23.12 13.26
N PHE A 184 -0.23 21.81 13.29
CA PHE A 184 -0.73 20.85 12.32
C PHE A 184 -2.26 20.69 12.36
N LEU A 185 -2.86 20.81 13.54
CA LEU A 185 -4.30 20.61 13.75
C LEU A 185 -5.14 21.88 13.49
N LYS A 186 -4.51 23.00 13.10
CA LYS A 186 -5.17 24.28 12.79
C LYS A 186 -5.36 24.46 11.28
N ASN A 187 -6.37 25.23 10.88
CA ASN A 187 -6.53 25.69 9.49
C ASN A 187 -5.91 27.08 9.35
N GLY A 188 -4.59 27.13 9.14
CA GLY A 188 -3.85 28.40 9.15
C GLY A 188 -3.83 29.00 10.56
N THR A 189 -4.41 30.19 10.74
CA THR A 189 -4.55 30.81 12.06
C THR A 189 -5.81 30.39 12.82
N SER A 190 -6.79 29.81 12.14
CA SER A 190 -8.05 29.39 12.75
C SER A 190 -7.93 28.06 13.51
N VAL A 191 -8.46 28.02 14.73
CA VAL A 191 -8.62 26.79 15.50
C VAL A 191 -9.67 25.91 14.81
N ARG A 192 -9.36 24.63 14.62
CA ARG A 192 -10.27 23.65 14.02
C ARG A 192 -10.61 22.56 15.04
N ILE A 193 -11.88 22.15 15.08
CA ILE A 193 -12.33 21.00 15.85
C ILE A 193 -11.94 19.73 15.08
N ILE A 194 -11.26 18.81 15.77
CA ILE A 194 -10.79 17.55 15.19
C ILE A 194 -11.94 16.54 15.24
N THR A 195 -12.39 16.08 14.07
CA THR A 195 -13.43 15.05 13.99
C THR A 195 -12.87 13.65 14.26
N THR A 196 -13.75 12.68 14.53
CA THR A 196 -13.37 11.26 14.61
C THR A 196 -12.77 10.74 13.31
N THR A 197 -13.24 11.25 12.16
CA THR A 197 -12.68 10.98 10.84
C THR A 197 -11.26 11.54 10.70
N ASP A 198 -11.02 12.77 11.16
CA ASP A 198 -9.68 13.36 11.15
C ASP A 198 -8.72 12.51 11.99
N ALA A 199 -9.13 12.09 13.19
CA ALA A 199 -8.34 11.18 14.03
C ALA A 199 -8.05 9.85 13.32
N HIS A 200 -9.00 9.31 12.54
CA HIS A 200 -8.80 8.10 11.76
C HIS A 200 -7.78 8.28 10.62
N ILE A 201 -7.83 9.41 9.91
CA ILE A 201 -6.87 9.74 8.85
C ILE A 201 -5.47 9.92 9.44
N LEU A 202 -5.35 10.59 10.59
CA LEU A 202 -4.06 10.81 11.25
C LEU A 202 -3.40 9.51 11.69
N ARG A 203 -4.20 8.50 12.10
CA ARG A 203 -3.73 7.13 12.37
C ARG A 203 -3.13 6.42 11.15
N GLY A 204 -3.29 6.95 9.94
CA GLY A 204 -2.65 6.43 8.73
C GLY A 204 -1.17 6.85 8.58
N TRP A 205 -0.68 7.79 9.40
CA TRP A 205 0.65 8.37 9.27
C TRP A 205 1.52 8.08 10.49
N SER A 206 2.83 7.93 10.28
CA SER A 206 3.78 7.81 11.40
C SER A 206 3.86 9.13 12.18
N TYR A 207 4.00 9.07 13.50
CA TYR A 207 4.05 10.27 14.35
C TYR A 207 5.22 11.19 13.98
N ASN A 208 6.40 10.64 13.70
CA ASN A 208 7.56 11.40 13.24
C ASN A 208 7.30 12.15 11.93
N THR A 209 6.49 11.57 11.04
CA THR A 209 6.04 12.24 9.81
C THR A 209 5.17 13.45 10.15
N LEU A 210 4.19 13.29 11.05
CA LEU A 210 3.31 14.38 11.49
C LEU A 210 4.09 15.50 12.21
N LEU A 211 5.05 15.16 13.07
CA LEU A 211 5.94 16.13 13.72
C LEU A 211 6.77 16.93 12.71
N GLY A 212 7.30 16.25 11.70
CA GLY A 212 8.02 16.89 10.60
C GLY A 212 7.15 17.90 9.86
N TYR A 213 5.90 17.54 9.57
CA TYR A 213 4.95 18.46 8.92
C TYR A 213 4.57 19.64 9.81
N ASN A 214 4.27 19.39 11.08
CA ASN A 214 4.00 20.42 12.08
C ASN A 214 5.15 21.44 12.18
N CYS A 215 6.41 20.98 12.10
CA CYS A 215 7.58 21.86 12.05
C CYS A 215 7.58 22.76 10.81
N GLY A 216 7.22 22.23 9.64
CA GLY A 216 7.08 23.01 8.41
C GLY A 216 6.03 24.11 8.51
N ILE A 217 4.86 23.80 9.10
CA ILE A 217 3.77 24.77 9.30
C ILE A 217 4.18 25.87 10.26
N LYS A 218 4.81 25.52 11.38
CA LYS A 218 5.32 26.53 12.33
C LYS A 218 6.27 27.50 11.63
N LYS A 219 7.13 27.00 10.75
CA LYS A 219 8.06 27.82 9.99
C LYS A 219 7.37 28.72 8.96
N TYR A 220 6.31 28.22 8.34
CA TYR A 220 5.46 29.02 7.45
C TYR A 220 4.71 30.12 8.21
N LEU A 221 4.16 29.80 9.40
CA LEU A 221 3.55 30.78 10.28
C LEU A 221 4.55 31.89 10.68
N SER A 222 5.81 31.52 10.98
CA SER A 222 6.87 32.50 11.24
C SER A 222 7.13 33.41 10.04
N TRP A 223 7.12 32.88 8.81
CA TRP A 223 7.25 33.70 7.61
C TRP A 223 6.07 34.66 7.43
N LYS A 224 4.83 34.17 7.60
CA LYS A 224 3.62 34.99 7.49
C LYS A 224 3.63 36.15 8.49
N ASN A 225 4.05 35.90 9.72
CA ASN A 225 4.24 36.93 10.74
C ASN A 225 5.26 38.01 10.31
N VAL A 226 6.38 37.61 9.71
CA VAL A 226 7.39 38.56 9.20
C VAL A 226 6.84 39.39 8.02
N THR A 227 5.99 38.81 7.19
CA THR A 227 5.35 39.50 6.05
C THR A 227 4.12 40.33 6.43
N GLY A 228 3.73 40.35 7.71
CA GLY A 228 2.60 41.15 8.21
C GLY A 228 1.21 40.60 7.90
N VAL A 229 1.09 39.38 7.39
CA VAL A 229 -0.20 38.73 7.12
C VAL A 229 -0.60 37.91 8.35
N GLN A 230 -1.51 38.46 9.15
CA GLN A 230 -1.92 37.84 10.42
C GLN A 230 -3.01 36.78 10.25
N ASP A 231 -3.91 36.91 9.28
CA ASP A 231 -4.99 35.96 9.04
C ASP A 231 -4.91 35.33 7.65
N PHE A 232 -4.87 34.00 7.63
CA PHE A 232 -4.94 33.23 6.40
C PHE A 232 -5.50 31.83 6.65
N THR A 233 -6.13 31.27 5.63
CA THR A 233 -6.62 29.89 5.59
C THR A 233 -5.80 29.09 4.59
N LEU A 234 -5.76 27.76 4.76
CA LEU A 234 -5.16 26.86 3.77
C LEU A 234 -6.24 26.46 2.73
N PRO A 235 -5.90 26.16 1.45
CA PRO A 235 -4.56 26.11 0.84
C PRO A 235 -3.85 27.45 0.66
N MET A 236 -2.52 27.40 0.63
CA MET A 236 -1.68 28.52 0.18
C MET A 236 -1.85 28.83 -1.31
N THR A 237 -1.71 30.09 -1.70
CA THR A 237 -1.66 30.51 -3.11
C THR A 237 -0.28 30.24 -3.72
N ASN A 238 -0.18 30.22 -5.06
CA ASN A 238 1.13 30.07 -5.72
C ASN A 238 2.11 31.21 -5.36
N SER A 239 1.61 32.43 -5.16
CA SER A 239 2.41 33.57 -4.71
C SER A 239 2.98 33.35 -3.30
N ASP A 240 2.17 32.77 -2.40
CA ASP A 240 2.63 32.40 -1.05
C ASP A 240 3.73 31.33 -1.09
N LEU A 241 3.65 30.39 -2.03
CA LEU A 241 4.67 29.35 -2.22
C LEU A 241 6.01 29.97 -2.62
N GLU A 242 6.00 30.87 -3.60
CA GLU A 242 7.18 31.54 -4.11
C GLU A 242 7.83 32.43 -3.04
N GLY A 243 7.02 33.24 -2.35
CA GLY A 243 7.48 34.09 -1.26
C GLY A 243 8.11 33.30 -0.11
N PHE A 244 7.47 32.20 0.31
CA PHE A 244 8.01 31.31 1.34
C PHE A 244 9.29 30.62 0.88
N CYS A 245 9.35 30.14 -0.37
CA CYS A 245 10.55 29.55 -0.97
C CYS A 245 11.75 30.51 -0.93
N LEU A 246 11.52 31.77 -1.33
CA LEU A 246 12.54 32.80 -1.34
C LEU A 246 13.01 33.15 0.06
N TRP A 247 12.13 33.10 1.06
CA TRP A 247 12.46 33.40 2.45
C TRP A 247 13.17 32.23 3.15
N ALA A 248 12.70 30.99 2.98
CA ALA A 248 13.22 29.80 3.63
C ALA A 248 14.42 29.17 2.90
N GLY A 249 14.57 29.44 1.61
CA GLY A 249 15.65 28.95 0.77
C GLY A 249 16.98 29.64 1.05
N LYS A 250 18.08 28.93 0.80
CA LYS A 250 19.44 29.50 0.88
C LYS A 250 19.59 30.59 -0.19
N LYS A 251 19.71 31.85 0.21
CA LYS A 251 20.06 32.96 -0.69
C LYS A 251 21.58 33.00 -0.88
N HIS A 252 22.04 33.27 -2.10
CA HIS A 252 23.48 33.45 -2.38
C HIS A 252 24.06 34.70 -1.70
N ARG A 253 23.22 35.69 -1.35
CA ARG A 253 23.66 37.00 -0.80
C ARG A 253 23.13 37.34 0.60
N MET A 254 22.38 36.44 1.26
CA MET A 254 21.89 36.70 2.63
C MET A 254 22.07 35.46 3.50
N ILE A 255 22.77 35.61 4.62
CA ILE A 255 22.94 34.59 5.64
C ILE A 255 21.75 34.71 6.60
N ASN A 256 20.67 33.98 6.32
CA ASN A 256 19.60 33.80 7.30
C ASN A 256 19.89 32.55 8.14
N SER A 257 19.79 32.65 9.47
CA SER A 257 19.99 31.54 10.42
C SER A 257 18.96 30.40 10.28
N HIS A 258 17.93 30.61 9.46
CA HIS A 258 16.79 29.70 9.29
C HIS A 258 16.77 28.98 7.94
N ASN A 259 17.89 28.88 7.23
CA ASN A 259 17.96 28.22 5.93
C ASN A 259 17.49 26.75 5.93
N VAL A 260 16.65 26.38 4.96
CA VAL A 260 16.14 25.01 4.80
C VAL A 260 16.62 24.43 3.46
N ASN A 261 16.99 23.15 3.50
CA ASN A 261 17.29 22.36 2.31
C ASN A 261 16.06 22.25 1.38
N ALA A 262 16.26 22.39 0.07
CA ALA A 262 15.24 22.20 -0.96
C ALA A 262 14.45 20.87 -0.83
N LYS A 263 15.10 19.77 -0.45
CA LYS A 263 14.44 18.47 -0.18
C LYS A 263 13.40 18.57 0.95
N THR A 264 13.68 19.39 1.97
CA THR A 264 12.78 19.59 3.12
C THR A 264 11.65 20.54 2.76
N ILE A 265 11.94 21.61 1.99
CA ILE A 265 10.93 22.51 1.44
C ILE A 265 9.93 21.74 0.56
N ARG A 266 10.41 20.86 -0.32
CA ARG A 266 9.57 20.00 -1.17
C ARG A 266 8.66 19.06 -0.38
N LYS A 267 9.14 18.56 0.77
CA LYS A 267 8.31 17.76 1.70
C LYS A 267 7.20 18.58 2.32
N PHE A 268 7.48 19.82 2.72
CA PHE A 268 6.47 20.74 3.25
C PHE A 268 5.43 21.08 2.18
N PHE A 269 5.83 21.33 0.94
CA PHE A 269 4.89 21.67 -0.14
C PHE A 269 3.91 20.57 -0.51
N LYS A 270 4.41 19.34 -0.71
CA LYS A 270 3.53 18.20 -0.98
C LYS A 270 2.46 18.04 0.10
N TRP A 271 2.77 18.44 1.32
CA TRP A 271 1.86 18.34 2.44
C TRP A 271 0.91 19.53 2.55
N ILE A 272 1.38 20.78 2.46
CA ILE A 272 0.48 21.94 2.58
C ILE A 272 -0.54 21.98 1.43
N GLN A 273 -0.15 21.54 0.23
CA GLN A 273 -1.08 21.32 -0.88
C GLN A 273 -1.96 20.07 -0.68
N GLY A 274 -1.45 19.04 -0.01
CA GLY A 274 -2.17 17.79 0.26
C GLY A 274 -3.23 17.89 1.36
N VAL A 275 -2.95 18.61 2.45
CA VAL A 275 -3.90 18.94 3.52
C VAL A 275 -4.82 20.10 3.16
N ALA A 276 -4.72 20.58 1.93
CA ALA A 276 -5.76 21.35 1.26
C ALA A 276 -6.45 20.60 0.09
N ARG A 277 -6.13 19.32 -0.13
CA ARG A 277 -6.80 18.41 -1.07
C ARG A 277 -7.34 17.09 -0.49
N LEU A 278 -7.15 16.75 0.79
CA LEU A 278 -7.96 15.68 1.41
C LEU A 278 -9.43 16.14 1.32
N PRO A 279 -10.39 15.34 0.88
CA PRO A 279 -11.74 15.86 0.63
C PRO A 279 -12.38 16.28 1.96
N TRP A 280 -12.55 17.59 2.21
CA TRP A 280 -13.47 18.05 3.25
C TRP A 280 -14.84 18.43 2.66
N GLU A 281 -14.96 18.61 1.34
CA GLU A 281 -16.27 18.80 0.67
C GLU A 281 -16.33 18.39 -0.82
N ASN A 282 -15.26 17.85 -1.43
CA ASN A 282 -15.30 17.41 -2.84
C ASN A 282 -14.57 16.08 -3.04
N LEU A 283 -15.30 14.97 -2.90
CA LEU A 283 -14.94 13.72 -3.57
C LEU A 283 -15.35 13.83 -5.04
N PRO A 284 -14.44 13.71 -6.02
CA PRO A 284 -14.85 13.48 -7.39
C PRO A 284 -15.64 12.17 -7.43
N SER A 285 -16.89 12.27 -7.89
CA SER A 285 -17.70 11.16 -8.35
C SER A 285 -17.00 10.46 -9.52
N VAL A 286 -16.07 9.56 -9.23
CA VAL A 286 -15.57 8.59 -10.20
C VAL A 286 -15.81 7.19 -9.64
N ALA A 287 -17.09 6.86 -9.56
CA ALA A 287 -17.61 5.51 -9.62
C ALA A 287 -18.53 5.42 -10.84
N ARG A 288 -17.94 5.30 -12.03
CA ARG A 288 -18.55 4.70 -13.23
C ARG A 288 -17.46 4.16 -14.15
N ARG A 289 -17.08 2.92 -13.92
CA ARG A 289 -17.12 1.76 -14.85
C ARG A 289 -16.36 0.60 -14.22
#